data_AF-A0AAE0E302-F1
#
_entry.id   AF-A0AAE0E302-F1
#
_cell.length_a   1.000
_cell.length_b   1.000
_cell.length_c   1.000
_cell.angle_alpha   90.00
_cell.angle_beta   90.00
_cell.angle_gamma   90.00
#
_symmetry.space_group_name_H-M   'P 1'
#
loop_
_entity.id
_entity.type
_entity.pdbx_description
1 polymer ?
#
loop_
_entity_poly.entity_id
_entity_poly.type
_entity_poly.pdbx_seq_one_letter_code
_entity_poly.pdbx_strand_id
1 'polypeptide(L)'
;MDAAAYDLLEEMAINNSHWGSKRQLPKKSPGVHKVDELTSVKAQLNALKKQMKKMGARPSQVQVASCEWCLGPHSSMECQVSNTFALGTPDQVTVGDR
;
A
#
# COMPACT_ATOMS: atom_id res chain seq x y z
N MET A 1 -21.08 -24.16 -69.34
CA MET A 1 -20.85 -23.92 -67.90
C MET A 1 -19.52 -24.59 -67.60
N ASP A 2 -18.43 -23.84 -67.67
CA ASP A 2 -17.08 -24.39 -67.65
C ASP A 2 -16.74 -24.82 -66.22
N ALA A 3 -16.55 -26.13 -66.00
CA ALA A 3 -16.23 -26.69 -64.69
C ALA A 3 -15.02 -26.00 -64.05
N ALA A 4 -14.01 -25.67 -64.88
CA ALA A 4 -12.81 -24.94 -64.46
C ALA A 4 -13.11 -23.54 -63.86
N ALA A 5 -14.19 -22.88 -64.29
CA ALA A 5 -14.59 -21.59 -63.72
C ALA A 5 -15.24 -21.76 -62.34
N TYR A 6 -15.98 -22.86 -62.12
CA TYR A 6 -16.56 -23.19 -60.83
C TYR A 6 -15.49 -23.60 -59.80
N ASP A 7 -14.54 -24.42 -60.21
CA ASP A 7 -13.43 -24.86 -59.35
C ASP A 7 -12.63 -23.65 -58.83
N LEU A 8 -12.33 -22.69 -59.72
CA LEU A 8 -11.62 -21.47 -59.34
C LEU A 8 -12.43 -20.60 -58.35
N LEU A 9 -13.74 -20.50 -58.54
CA LEU A 9 -14.61 -19.75 -57.62
C LEU A 9 -14.67 -20.41 -56.24
N GLU A 10 -14.71 -21.74 -56.18
CA GLU A 10 -14.69 -22.50 -54.94
C GLU A 10 -13.35 -22.34 -54.21
N GLU A 11 -12.22 -22.43 -54.91
CA GLU A 11 -10.89 -22.18 -54.34
C GLU A 11 -10.75 -20.76 -53.76
N MET A 12 -11.26 -19.75 -54.45
CA MET A 12 -11.26 -18.36 -53.96
C MET A 12 -12.16 -18.19 -52.73
N ALA A 13 -13.31 -18.85 -52.67
CA ALA A 13 -14.21 -18.81 -51.53
C ALA A 13 -13.59 -19.50 -50.30
N ILE A 14 -12.94 -20.65 -50.48
CA ILE A 14 -12.21 -21.37 -49.43
C ILE A 14 -11.04 -20.52 -48.93
N ASN A 15 -10.24 -19.94 -49.82
CA ASN A 15 -9.14 -19.06 -49.42
C ASN A 15 -9.63 -17.89 -48.56
N ASN A 16 -10.66 -17.17 -49.04
CA ASN A 16 -11.21 -16.02 -48.34
C ASN A 16 -11.81 -16.38 -46.96
N SER A 17 -12.54 -17.49 -46.86
CA SER A 17 -13.12 -17.95 -45.59
C SER A 17 -12.05 -18.37 -44.56
N HIS A 18 -10.96 -19.00 -45.02
CA HIS A 18 -9.82 -19.38 -44.16
C HIS A 18 -9.13 -18.15 -43.54
N TRP A 19 -8.97 -17.06 -44.29
CA TRP A 19 -8.40 -15.80 -43.76
C TRP A 19 -9.42 -15.01 -42.95
N GLY A 20 -10.71 -15.05 -43.30
CA GLY A 20 -11.80 -14.38 -42.58
C GLY A 20 -11.99 -14.93 -41.16
N SER A 21 -11.86 -16.24 -40.96
CA SER A 21 -11.97 -16.88 -39.64
C SER A 21 -10.81 -16.49 -38.70
N LYS A 22 -9.58 -16.34 -39.24
CA LYS A 22 -8.41 -15.85 -38.47
C LYS A 22 -8.44 -14.34 -38.21
N ARG A 23 -9.18 -13.57 -39.01
CA ARG A 23 -9.36 -12.11 -38.85
C ARG A 23 -10.54 -11.72 -37.95
N GLN A 24 -11.29 -12.68 -37.43
CA GLN A 24 -12.12 -12.46 -36.24
C GLN A 24 -11.16 -12.14 -35.09
N LEU A 25 -10.77 -10.87 -34.98
CA LEU A 25 -10.11 -10.35 -33.79
C LEU A 25 -10.90 -10.87 -32.59
N PRO A 26 -10.24 -11.43 -31.54
CA PRO A 26 -10.96 -11.71 -30.31
C PRO A 26 -11.66 -10.42 -29.92
N LYS A 27 -13.00 -10.45 -29.92
CA LYS A 27 -13.85 -9.33 -29.55
C LYS A 27 -13.36 -8.90 -28.18
N LYS A 28 -12.54 -7.84 -28.12
CA LYS A 28 -12.09 -7.28 -26.84
C LYS A 28 -13.38 -6.98 -26.10
N SER A 29 -13.56 -7.60 -24.94
CA SER A 29 -14.73 -7.35 -24.11
C SER A 29 -14.92 -5.84 -23.97
N PRO A 30 -16.12 -5.30 -24.23
CA PRO A 30 -16.40 -3.89 -23.97
C PRO A 30 -16.04 -3.60 -22.50
N GLY A 31 -15.05 -2.75 -22.27
CA GLY A 31 -14.65 -2.33 -20.92
C GLY A 31 -13.25 -2.77 -20.45
N VAL A 32 -12.55 -3.68 -21.13
CA VAL A 32 -11.16 -4.02 -20.75
C VAL A 32 -10.19 -3.22 -21.63
N HIS A 33 -9.99 -1.95 -21.27
CA HIS A 33 -8.83 -1.20 -21.78
C HIS A 33 -7.58 -1.80 -21.15
N LYS A 34 -6.74 -2.45 -21.97
CA LYS A 34 -5.37 -2.76 -21.57
C LYS A 34 -4.69 -1.43 -21.25
N VAL A 35 -4.49 -1.14 -19.97
CA VAL A 35 -3.72 0.01 -19.53
C VAL A 35 -2.35 -0.13 -20.17
N ASP A 36 -1.91 0.88 -20.91
CA ASP A 36 -0.59 0.92 -21.51
C ASP A 36 0.45 0.63 -20.41
N GLU A 37 1.41 -0.25 -20.70
CA GLU A 37 2.43 -0.69 -19.73
C GLU A 37 3.14 0.51 -19.09
N LEU A 38 3.36 1.57 -19.89
CA LEU A 38 3.92 2.85 -19.43
C LEU A 38 3.02 3.54 -18.40
N THR A 39 1.71 3.49 -18.58
CA THR A 39 0.73 4.07 -17.64
C THR A 39 0.72 3.29 -16.32
N SER A 40 0.82 1.96 -16.38
CA SER A 40 0.93 1.11 -15.18
C SER A 40 2.20 1.43 -14.38
N VAL A 41 3.35 1.51 -15.05
CA VAL A 41 4.62 1.86 -14.42
C VAL A 41 4.57 3.25 -13.79
N LYS A 42 4.01 4.24 -14.50
CA LYS A 42 3.83 5.60 -13.97
C LYS A 42 2.94 5.63 -12.73
N ALA A 43 1.88 4.82 -12.69
CA ALA A 43 1.02 4.70 -11.53
C ALA A 43 1.77 4.10 -10.32
N GLN A 44 2.56 3.05 -10.54
CA GLN A 44 3.39 2.44 -9.49
C GLN A 44 4.43 3.43 -8.93
N LEU A 45 5.11 4.19 -9.80
CA LEU A 45 6.09 5.20 -9.39
C LEU A 45 5.44 6.32 -8.56
N ASN A 46 4.24 6.77 -8.94
CA ASN A 46 3.50 7.77 -8.18
C ASN A 46 3.06 7.24 -6.81
N ALA A 47 2.61 5.98 -6.74
CA ALA A 47 2.25 5.33 -5.47
C ALA A 47 3.45 5.24 -4.53
N LEU A 48 4.61 4.82 -5.04
CA LEU A 48 5.87 4.76 -4.29
C LEU A 48 6.27 6.15 -3.76
N LYS A 49 6.26 7.18 -4.61
CA LYS A 49 6.55 8.57 -4.22
C LYS A 49 5.65 9.04 -3.08
N LYS A 50 4.36 8.69 -3.10
CA LYS A 50 3.41 9.04 -2.03
C LYS A 50 3.75 8.33 -0.73
N GLN A 51 4.14 7.05 -0.77
CA GLN A 51 4.57 6.31 0.42
C GLN A 51 5.84 6.91 1.03
N MET A 52 6.83 7.30 0.22
CA MET A 52 8.03 7.97 0.72
C MET A 52 7.71 9.30 1.41
N LYS A 53 6.83 10.12 0.83
CA LYS A 53 6.34 11.35 1.47
C LYS A 53 5.63 11.06 2.80
N LYS A 54 4.82 10.00 2.87
CA LYS A 54 4.12 9.59 4.10
C LYS A 54 5.09 9.13 5.19
N MET A 55 6.20 8.49 4.83
CA MET A 55 7.24 8.10 5.79
C MET A 55 7.98 9.31 6.36
N GLY A 56 8.36 10.27 5.51
CA GLY A 56 9.03 11.50 5.94
C GLY A 56 8.11 12.48 6.70
N ALA A 57 6.79 12.38 6.51
CA ALA A 57 5.81 13.24 7.16
C ALA A 57 5.17 12.61 8.41
N ARG A 58 5.70 11.50 8.94
CA ARG A 58 5.29 11.06 10.28
C ARG A 58 5.72 12.18 11.23
N PRO A 59 4.79 12.86 11.95
CA PRO A 59 5.20 13.78 12.99
C PRO A 59 6.11 12.99 13.92
N SER A 60 7.30 13.52 14.23
CA SER A 60 8.14 12.97 15.27
C SER A 60 7.25 12.90 16.50
N GLN A 61 6.78 11.70 16.84
CA GLN A 61 6.06 11.48 18.07
C GLN A 61 6.98 12.03 19.13
N VAL A 62 6.57 13.14 19.76
CA VAL A 62 7.33 13.78 20.83
C VAL A 62 7.61 12.63 21.78
N GLN A 63 8.87 12.20 21.85
CA GLN A 63 9.26 11.17 22.77
C GLN A 63 9.11 11.83 24.13
N VAL A 64 7.93 11.64 24.74
CA VAL A 64 7.73 11.92 26.15
C VAL A 64 8.86 11.13 26.81
N ALA A 65 9.81 11.84 27.41
CA ALA A 65 10.94 11.21 28.07
C ALA A 65 10.37 10.12 28.99
N SER A 66 10.65 8.87 28.65
CA SER A 66 10.20 7.72 29.41
C SER A 66 11.34 7.28 30.29
N CYS A 67 11.11 7.19 31.59
CA CYS A 67 12.12 6.77 32.55
C CYS A 67 12.57 5.34 32.24
N GLU A 68 13.88 5.12 32.11
CA GLU A 68 14.44 3.80 31.77
C GLU A 68 14.27 2.76 32.90
N TRP A 69 14.02 3.21 34.13
CA TRP A 69 13.90 2.34 35.29
C TRP A 69 12.47 1.93 35.62
N CYS A 70 11.49 2.81 35.38
CA CYS A 70 10.08 2.53 35.72
C CYS A 70 9.11 2.73 34.57
N LEU A 71 9.61 3.13 33.39
CA LEU A 71 8.83 3.37 32.16
C LEU A 71 7.73 4.44 32.32
N GLY A 72 7.86 5.32 33.32
CA GLY A 72 6.92 6.40 33.60
C GLY A 72 7.18 7.65 32.75
N PRO A 73 6.23 8.62 32.71
CA PRO A 73 6.32 9.83 31.89
C PRO A 73 7.17 10.93 32.55
N HIS A 74 8.45 10.64 32.81
CA HIS A 74 9.44 11.57 33.35
C HIS A 74 10.85 11.16 32.86
N SER A 75 11.82 12.08 32.94
CA SER A 75 13.21 11.73 32.64
C SER A 75 13.76 10.77 33.70
N SER A 76 14.70 9.89 33.34
CA SER A 76 15.30 8.97 34.33
C SER A 76 15.85 9.74 35.54
N MET A 77 16.44 10.93 35.37
CA MET A 77 16.98 11.75 36.47
C MET A 77 15.95 12.18 37.53
N GLU A 78 14.67 12.24 37.17
CA GLU A 78 13.56 12.60 38.06
C GLU A 78 12.90 11.37 38.72
N CYS A 79 13.47 10.18 38.48
CA CYS A 79 12.88 8.93 38.94
C CYS A 79 13.10 8.70 40.44
N GLN A 80 11.99 8.61 41.15
CA GLN A 80 11.97 8.39 42.59
C GLN A 80 12.24 6.92 42.98
N VAL A 81 12.24 5.99 42.03
CA VAL A 81 12.55 4.55 42.26
C VAL A 81 14.01 4.37 42.70
N SER A 82 14.91 5.21 42.20
CA SER A 82 16.32 5.22 42.61
C SER A 82 16.57 6.05 43.86
N ASN A 83 15.59 6.87 44.29
CA ASN A 83 15.72 7.75 45.44
C ASN A 83 15.00 7.14 46.65
N THR A 84 15.68 6.22 47.32
CA THR A 84 15.24 5.58 48.57
C THR A 84 14.93 6.58 49.70
N PHE A 85 15.37 7.84 49.59
CA PHE A 85 15.06 8.90 50.56
C PHE A 85 13.71 9.58 50.35
N ALA A 86 13.07 9.39 49.20
CA ALA A 86 11.82 10.08 48.88
C ALA A 86 10.57 9.18 48.91
N LEU A 87 10.74 7.89 49.22
CA LEU A 87 9.70 7.06 49.83
C LEU A 87 9.52 7.49 51.30
N GLY A 88 9.03 8.71 51.49
CA GLY A 88 8.53 9.17 52.78
C GLY A 88 7.32 8.35 53.19
N THR A 89 7.58 7.32 54.01
CA THR A 89 6.73 6.80 55.11
C THR A 89 5.20 6.86 54.92
N PRO A 90 4.48 5.71 54.87
CA PRO A 90 3.11 5.71 55.38
C PRO A 90 3.16 5.89 56.90
N ASP A 91 2.23 6.69 57.42
CA ASP A 91 1.98 7.01 58.83
C ASP A 91 2.98 7.95 59.52
N GLN A 92 2.61 9.24 59.55
CA GLN A 92 2.52 10.03 60.79
C GLN A 92 1.40 11.08 60.64
N VAL A 93 0.15 10.67 60.87
CA VAL A 93 -0.90 11.59 61.33
C VAL A 93 -1.28 11.17 62.73
N THR A 94 -0.67 11.79 63.75
CA THR A 94 -1.23 11.83 65.10
C THR A 94 -1.17 13.25 65.67
N VAL A 95 -2.38 13.77 65.92
CA VAL A 95 -2.81 14.69 66.99
C VAL A 95 -2.30 16.15 66.99
N GLY A 96 -3.18 17.05 66.54
CA GLY A 96 -3.85 18.00 67.44
C GLY A 96 -3.24 19.40 67.62
N ASP A 97 -3.85 20.40 66.96
CA ASP A 97 -3.93 21.78 67.46
C ASP A 97 -5.26 22.43 67.03
N ARG A 98 -6.35 21.99 67.67
CA ARG A 98 -7.49 22.76 68.23
C ARG A 98 -8.63 21.85 68.65
#